data_AF-A0A7W3RP74-F1
#
_entry.id   AF-A0A7W3RP74-F1
#
_cell.length_a   1.000
_cell.length_b   1.000
_cell.length_c   1.000
_cell.angle_alpha   90.00
_cell.angle_beta   90.00
_cell.angle_gamma   90.00
#
_symmetry.space_group_name_H-M   'P 1'
#
loop_
_entity.id
_entity.type
_entity.pdbx_description
1 polymer ?
#
loop_
_entity_poly.entity_id
_entity_poly.type
_entity_poly.pdbx_seq_one_letter_code
_entity_poly.pdbx_strand_id
1 'polypeptide(L)'
;MTHSAPVPGALEPYVETTRSDYAVRYTSGLRIEAADDGVAVLHGRCPRCGCAFTYTHTDRVFRTPRRVPRPAHVPVLCECTAEHPGRPPEEKGCGAYWNVLMERR
;
A
#
# COMPACT_ATOMS: atom_id res chain seq x y z
N MET A 1 -24.41 16.36 -17.41
CA MET A 1 -22.95 16.34 -17.15
C MET A 1 -22.63 14.99 -16.52
N THR A 2 -22.09 14.06 -17.29
CA THR A 2 -21.83 12.69 -16.80
C THR A 2 -20.44 12.68 -16.20
N HIS A 3 -20.34 12.58 -14.87
CA HIS A 3 -19.06 12.33 -14.21
C HIS A 3 -18.64 10.88 -14.51
N SER A 4 -17.77 10.70 -15.49
CA SER A 4 -17.09 9.42 -15.70
C SER A 4 -16.23 9.14 -14.47
N ALA A 5 -16.51 8.02 -13.79
CA ALA A 5 -15.60 7.49 -12.77
C ALA A 5 -14.20 7.27 -13.39
N PRO A 6 -13.10 7.56 -12.67
CA PRO A 6 -11.77 7.31 -13.20
C PRO A 6 -11.63 5.82 -13.51
N VAL A 7 -11.21 5.49 -14.73
CA VAL A 7 -10.82 4.11 -15.07
C VAL A 7 -9.63 3.75 -14.17
N PRO A 8 -9.73 2.70 -13.32
CA PRO A 8 -8.59 2.27 -12.53
C PRO A 8 -7.43 1.92 -13.47
N GLY A 9 -6.27 2.56 -13.28
CA GLY A 9 -5.06 2.25 -14.05
C GLY A 9 -4.85 3.00 -15.36
N ALA A 10 -5.37 4.21 -15.54
CA ALA A 10 -5.04 5.05 -16.70
C ALA A 10 -4.13 6.24 -16.34
N LEU A 11 -2.94 6.29 -16.95
CA LEU A 11 -2.10 7.46 -17.28
C LEU A 11 -1.52 8.34 -16.16
N GLU A 12 -1.69 8.01 -14.87
CA GLU A 12 -0.98 8.75 -13.81
C GLU A 12 0.55 8.71 -14.05
N PRO A 13 1.24 9.84 -14.23
CA PRO A 13 2.69 9.86 -14.38
C PRO A 13 3.38 9.33 -13.11
N TYR A 14 4.56 8.74 -13.27
CA TYR A 14 5.37 8.43 -12.10
C TYR A 14 5.72 9.72 -11.36
N VAL A 15 5.39 9.78 -10.07
CA VAL A 15 5.90 10.81 -9.17
C VAL A 15 5.93 10.25 -7.76
N GLU A 16 7.07 10.40 -7.12
CA GLU A 16 7.25 10.10 -5.71
C GLU A 16 6.47 11.10 -4.87
N THR A 17 5.39 10.64 -4.26
CA THR A 17 4.47 11.54 -3.57
C THR A 17 3.70 10.85 -2.46
N THR A 18 3.36 11.63 -1.43
CA THR A 18 2.49 11.20 -0.34
C THR A 18 1.46 12.28 -0.03
N ARG A 19 0.31 11.88 0.50
CA ARG A 19 -0.72 12.77 1.02
C ARG A 19 -1.24 12.24 2.34
N SER A 20 -1.67 13.14 3.22
CA SER A 20 -2.21 12.80 4.54
C SER A 20 -3.45 11.89 4.49
N ASP A 21 -4.22 11.94 3.39
CA ASP A 21 -5.42 11.13 3.20
C ASP A 21 -5.15 9.73 2.61
N TYR A 22 -3.94 9.43 2.15
CA TYR A 22 -3.62 8.16 1.49
C TYR A 22 -3.83 6.95 2.39
N ALA A 23 -3.40 7.03 3.65
CA ALA A 23 -3.56 5.94 4.60
C ALA A 23 -5.06 5.61 4.81
N VAL A 24 -5.88 6.63 5.05
CA VAL A 24 -7.34 6.46 5.27
C VAL A 24 -8.02 5.90 4.03
N ARG A 25 -7.69 6.42 2.85
CA ARG A 25 -8.28 5.95 1.58
C ARG A 25 -7.87 4.52 1.25
N TYR A 26 -6.62 4.17 1.52
CA TYR A 26 -6.12 2.81 1.36
C TYR A 26 -6.83 1.83 2.29
N THR A 27 -6.92 2.16 3.59
CA THR A 27 -7.51 1.27 4.60
C THR A 27 -9.03 1.12 4.45
N SER A 28 -9.73 2.10 3.89
CA SER A 28 -11.20 2.06 3.68
C SER A 28 -11.67 0.89 2.80
N GLY A 29 -10.83 0.38 1.91
CA GLY A 29 -11.13 -0.77 1.03
C GLY A 29 -10.15 -1.93 1.20
N LEU A 30 -9.36 -1.92 2.27
CA LEU A 30 -8.29 -2.88 2.49
C LEU A 30 -8.85 -4.22 2.96
N ARG A 31 -8.44 -5.29 2.29
CA ARG A 31 -8.68 -6.66 2.76
C ARG A 31 -7.37 -7.23 3.30
N ILE A 32 -7.40 -7.76 4.51
CA ILE A 32 -6.25 -8.37 5.18
C ILE A 32 -6.44 -9.87 5.20
N GLU A 33 -5.41 -10.60 4.79
CA GLU A 33 -5.34 -12.05 4.85
C GLU A 33 -4.16 -12.45 5.74
N ALA A 34 -4.44 -13.21 6.80
CA ALA A 34 -3.38 -13.82 7.59
C ALA A 34 -2.83 -15.01 6.81
N ALA A 35 -1.54 -14.95 6.44
CA ALA A 35 -0.89 -16.02 5.68
C ALA A 35 -0.19 -17.03 6.60
N ASP A 36 0.47 -16.55 7.66
CA ASP A 36 1.19 -17.35 8.65
C ASP A 36 1.33 -16.57 9.98
N ASP A 37 1.91 -17.19 11.01
CA ASP A 37 2.24 -16.53 12.28
C ASP A 37 3.13 -15.30 12.06
N GLY A 38 2.54 -14.12 12.24
CA GLY A 38 3.22 -12.85 12.04
C GLY A 38 3.37 -12.44 10.58
N VAL A 39 2.68 -13.08 9.63
CA VAL A 39 2.64 -12.67 8.22
C VAL A 39 1.22 -12.28 7.82
N ALA A 40 1.07 -11.04 7.35
CA ALA A 40 -0.18 -10.51 6.86
C ALA A 40 -0.02 -10.04 5.41
N VAL A 41 -0.94 -10.48 4.55
CA VAL A 41 -1.02 -10.07 3.16
C VAL A 41 -2.13 -9.01 3.04
N LEU A 42 -1.72 -7.81 2.64
CA LEU A 42 -2.58 -6.64 2.49
C LEU A 42 -3.00 -6.53 1.02
N HIS A 43 -4.28 -6.76 0.75
CA HIS A 43 -4.86 -6.63 -0.59
C HIS A 43 -5.60 -5.30 -0.68
N GLY A 44 -5.03 -4.33 -1.39
CA GLY A 44 -5.53 -2.97 -1.42
C GLY A 44 -5.49 -2.32 -2.80
N ARG A 45 -5.95 -1.07 -2.85
CA ARG A 45 -5.88 -0.22 -4.05
C ARG A 45 -5.05 1.01 -3.75
N CYS A 46 -4.17 1.38 -4.68
CA CYS A 46 -3.39 2.61 -4.56
C CYS A 46 -4.36 3.81 -4.47
N PRO A 47 -4.26 4.67 -3.44
CA PRO A 47 -5.15 5.83 -3.29
C PRO A 47 -4.91 6.90 -4.36
N ARG A 48 -3.79 6.83 -5.08
CA ARG A 48 -3.46 7.70 -6.20
C ARG A 48 -3.98 7.14 -7.53
N CYS A 49 -3.42 6.03 -8.01
CA CYS A 49 -3.76 5.50 -9.35
C CYS A 49 -4.96 4.53 -9.37
N GLY A 50 -5.48 4.11 -8.22
CA GLY A 50 -6.63 3.21 -8.11
C GLY A 50 -6.35 1.74 -8.44
N CYS A 51 -5.16 1.43 -8.94
CA CYS A 51 -4.74 0.07 -9.26
C CYS A 51 -4.73 -0.82 -8.02
N ALA A 52 -5.19 -2.06 -8.18
CA ALA A 52 -5.06 -3.08 -7.15
C ALA A 52 -3.60 -3.56 -7.07
N PHE A 53 -3.14 -3.84 -5.85
CA PHE A 53 -1.86 -4.48 -5.60
C PHE A 53 -1.90 -5.19 -4.24
N THR A 54 -0.93 -6.06 -4.03
CA THR A 54 -0.78 -6.81 -2.79
C THR A 54 0.52 -6.40 -2.12
N TYR A 55 0.50 -6.23 -0.80
CA TYR A 55 1.67 -5.91 0.01
C TYR A 55 1.81 -6.93 1.14
N THR A 56 2.98 -7.57 1.25
CA THR A 56 3.23 -8.57 2.30
C THR A 56 3.94 -7.91 3.48
N HIS A 57 3.24 -7.83 4.61
CA HIS A 57 3.80 -7.42 5.87
C HIS A 57 4.27 -8.64 6.66
N THR A 58 5.51 -8.62 7.12
CA THR A 58 6.05 -9.64 8.04
C THR A 58 6.48 -8.95 9.33
N ASP A 59 6.00 -9.47 10.44
CA ASP A 59 6.43 -9.05 11.77
C ASP A 59 7.73 -9.79 12.11
N ARG A 60 8.78 -9.47 11.36
CA ARG A 60 10.12 -9.99 11.60
C ARG A 60 10.82 -9.14 12.64
N VAL A 61 10.53 -9.42 13.91
CA VAL A 61 11.53 -9.22 14.98
C VAL A 61 11.89 -10.58 15.57
N PHE A 62 12.67 -11.35 14.80
CA PHE A 62 13.51 -12.38 15.39
C PHE A 62 14.48 -11.67 16.35
N ARG A 63 14.53 -12.09 17.63
CA ARG A 63 15.50 -11.71 18.70
C ARG A 63 15.08 -10.66 19.73
N THR A 64 13.85 -10.68 20.26
CA THR A 64 13.68 -10.14 21.63
C THR A 64 12.51 -10.80 22.37
N PRO A 65 12.63 -11.09 23.68
CA PRO A 65 11.53 -11.65 24.45
C PRO A 65 10.39 -10.62 24.46
N ARG A 66 9.24 -11.04 23.92
CA ARG A 66 7.91 -10.45 23.98
C ARG A 66 7.83 -9.16 24.81
N ARG A 67 8.11 -8.02 24.17
CA ARG A 67 7.53 -6.74 24.62
C ARG A 67 6.23 -6.55 23.86
N VAL A 68 5.21 -6.13 24.61
CA VAL A 68 3.84 -5.79 24.18
C VAL A 68 3.81 -5.34 22.71
N PRO A 69 2.91 -5.89 21.87
CA PRO A 69 2.80 -5.45 20.49
C PRO A 69 2.59 -3.93 20.47
N ARG A 70 3.55 -3.20 19.90
CA ARG A 70 3.38 -1.77 19.69
C ARG A 70 2.83 -1.57 18.28
N PRO A 71 1.87 -0.65 18.09
CA PRO A 71 1.48 -0.22 16.77
C PRO A 71 2.73 0.17 15.97
N ALA A 72 2.92 -0.46 14.81
CA ALA A 72 4.05 -0.19 13.94
C ALA A 72 3.58 0.65 12.75
N HIS A 73 4.26 1.77 12.49
CA HIS A 73 4.11 2.49 11.24
C HIS A 73 4.84 1.70 10.15
N VAL A 74 4.07 1.12 9.24
CA VAL A 74 4.58 0.33 8.12
C VAL A 74 4.53 1.18 6.85
N PRO A 75 5.67 1.46 6.21
CA PRO A 75 5.68 2.16 4.94
C PRO A 75 5.17 1.23 3.84
N VAL A 76 4.16 1.69 3.11
CA VAL A 76 3.57 1.01 1.95
C VAL A 76 3.83 1.88 0.73
N LEU A 77 4.35 1.26 -0.32
CA LEU A 77 4.51 1.87 -1.64
C LEU A 77 3.49 1.24 -2.59
N CYS A 78 3.03 2.01 -3.56
CA CYS A 78 2.25 1.46 -4.66
C CYS A 78 3.14 0.52 -5.50
N GLU A 79 2.80 -0.76 -5.55
CA GLU A 79 3.56 -1.77 -6.33
C GLU A 79 2.76 -2.31 -7.53
N CYS A 80 1.75 -1.58 -8.02
CA CYS A 80 0.96 -2.03 -9.16
C CYS A 80 1.82 -2.18 -10.43
N THR A 81 1.41 -3.09 -11.30
CA THR A 81 2.12 -3.41 -12.56
C THR A 81 1.65 -2.59 -13.77
N ALA A 82 0.64 -1.73 -13.59
CA ALA A 82 0.14 -0.84 -14.64
C ALA A 82 1.24 0.11 -15.16
N GLU A 83 1.13 0.55 -16.40
CA GLU A 83 2.08 1.51 -16.99
C GLU A 83 1.89 2.91 -16.40
N HIS A 84 3.02 3.57 -16.12
CA HIS A 84 3.07 4.94 -15.60
C HIS A 84 4.13 5.74 -16.38
N PRO A 85 3.73 6.79 -17.14
CA PRO A 85 4.68 7.59 -17.90
C PRO A 85 5.79 8.17 -17.04
N GLY A 86 7.04 8.09 -17.51
CA GLY A 86 8.21 8.60 -16.79
C GLY A 86 8.68 7.73 -15.61
N ARG A 87 8.13 6.51 -15.44
CA ARG A 87 8.63 5.59 -14.41
C ARG A 87 10.04 5.08 -14.73
N PRO A 88 11.00 5.19 -13.81
CA PRO A 88 12.32 4.57 -13.96
C PRO A 88 12.23 3.05 -14.16
N PRO A 89 13.14 2.43 -14.94
CA PRO A 89 13.11 0.98 -15.21
C PRO A 89 13.13 0.08 -13.96
N GLU A 90 13.80 0.55 -12.90
CA GLU A 90 13.97 -0.14 -11.62
C GLU A 90 12.77 0.02 -10.67
N GLU A 91 11.88 0.96 -10.96
CA GLU A 91 10.76 1.33 -10.09
C GLU A 91 9.47 0.59 -10.42
N LYS A 92 8.61 0.45 -9.40
CA LYS A 92 7.28 -0.15 -9.52
C LYS A 92 6.18 0.84 -9.16
N GLY A 93 4.99 0.59 -9.70
CA GLY A 93 3.80 1.41 -9.47
C GLY A 93 3.94 2.87 -9.89
N CYS A 94 3.17 3.75 -9.25
CA CYS A 94 3.10 5.16 -9.63
C CYS A 94 4.02 6.08 -8.82
N GLY A 95 4.79 5.55 -7.86
CA GLY A 95 5.60 6.33 -6.91
C GLY A 95 4.85 6.84 -5.67
N ALA A 96 3.56 6.52 -5.52
CA ALA A 96 2.82 6.91 -4.31
C ALA A 96 3.27 6.08 -3.10
N TYR A 97 3.47 6.73 -1.95
CA TYR A 97 3.82 6.07 -0.69
C TYR A 97 3.03 6.64 0.50
N TRP A 98 2.79 5.83 1.53
CA TRP A 98 2.13 6.22 2.78
C TRP A 98 2.52 5.28 3.92
N ASN A 99 2.22 5.68 5.16
CA ASN A 99 2.38 4.81 6.32
C ASN A 99 1.01 4.30 6.76
N VAL A 100 0.90 3.00 7.03
CA VAL A 100 -0.25 2.42 7.73
C VAL A 100 0.13 2.06 9.15
N LEU A 101 -0.83 2.15 10.06
CA LEU A 101 -0.66 1.65 11.42
C LEU A 101 -1.07 0.17 11.44
N MET A 102 -0.13 -0.70 11.82
CA MET A 102 -0.42 -2.12 12.01
C MET A 102 -0.45 -2.43 13.49
N GLU A 103 -1.58 -2.98 13.94
CA GLU A 103 -1.79 -3.46 15.30
C GLU A 103 -1.90 -4.99 15.27
N ARG A 104 -1.10 -5.68 16.07
CA ARG A 104 -1.32 -7.11 16.32
C ARG A 104 -2.49 -7.22 17.29
N ARG A 105 -3.51 -8.00 16.90
CA ARG A 105 -4.59 -8.42 17.81
C ARG A 105 -4.19 -9.65 18.60
#